data_AF-A0A938NVH5-F1
#
_entry.id   AF-A0A938NVH5-F1
#
_cell.length_a   1.000
_cell.length_b   1.000
_cell.length_c   1.000
_cell.angle_alpha   90.00
_cell.angle_beta   90.00
_cell.angle_gamma   90.00
#
_symmetry.space_group_name_H-M   'P 1'
#
loop_
_entity.id
_entity.type
_entity.pdbx_description
1 polymer ?
#
loop_
_entity_poly.entity_id
_entity_poly.type
_entity_poly.pdbx_seq_one_letter_code
_entity_poly.pdbx_strand_id
1 'polypeptide(L)'
;MEKTILLILIGNRKDSAVKVQQVLTAWGCLIKTRLGIHDGILENCSDQGLVILELYGTREQKEEVARKISVIPGVSSKLVDLKLEE
;
A
#
# COMPACT_ATOMS: atom_id res chain seq x y z
N MET A 1 15.34 7.70 -14.49
CA MET A 1 14.56 8.09 -13.29
C MET A 1 13.88 6.84 -12.72
N GLU A 2 14.03 6.56 -11.42
CA GLU A 2 13.44 5.38 -10.77
C GLU A 2 12.30 5.78 -9.82
N LYS A 3 11.21 5.02 -9.80
CA LYS A 3 10.11 5.15 -8.84
C LYS A 3 9.86 3.81 -8.16
N THR A 4 9.61 3.82 -6.85
CA THR A 4 9.19 2.63 -6.12
C THR A 4 7.73 2.77 -5.71
N ILE A 5 6.91 1.81 -6.13
CA ILE A 5 5.47 1.76 -5.90
C ILE A 5 5.15 0.60 -4.97
N LEU A 6 4.40 0.85 -3.90
CA LEU A 6 3.83 -0.20 -3.06
C LEU A 6 2.33 -0.32 -3.37
N LEU A 7 1.96 -1.46 -3.91
CA LEU A 7 0.57 -1.87 -4.16
C LEU A 7 0.08 -2.67 -2.95
N ILE A 8 -1.10 -2.32 -2.42
CA ILE A 8 -1.67 -2.94 -1.22
C ILE A 8 -3.13 -3.28 -1.49
N LEU A 9 -3.45 -4.57 -1.53
CA LEU A 9 -4.83 -5.06 -1.57
C LEU A 9 -5.25 -5.47 -0.15
N ILE A 10 -6.33 -4.89 0.33
CA ILE A 10 -6.87 -5.10 1.67
C ILE A 10 -8.16 -5.88 1.52
N GLY A 11 -8.25 -7.06 2.14
CA GLY A 11 -9.50 -7.80 2.35
C GLY A 11 -10.01 -7.64 3.79
N ASN A 12 -11.30 -7.93 4.01
CA ASN A 12 -11.99 -7.77 5.30
C ASN A 12 -11.74 -6.39 5.91
N ARG A 13 -12.16 -5.36 5.16
CA ARG A 13 -11.84 -3.94 5.41
C ARG A 13 -12.00 -3.47 6.86
N LYS A 14 -12.96 -3.99 7.64
CA LYS A 14 -13.21 -3.50 9.00
C LYS A 14 -12.00 -3.62 9.94
N ASP A 15 -11.30 -4.75 9.93
CA ASP A 15 -10.17 -4.99 10.84
C ASP A 15 -8.81 -4.70 10.20
N SER A 16 -8.63 -5.16 8.96
CA SER A 16 -7.35 -5.02 8.24
C SER A 16 -7.03 -3.57 7.91
N ALA A 17 -8.04 -2.74 7.59
CA ALA A 17 -7.81 -1.36 7.19
C ALA A 17 -7.29 -0.49 8.34
N VAL A 18 -7.73 -0.73 9.58
CA VAL A 18 -7.25 0.04 10.74
C VAL A 18 -5.76 -0.23 10.96
N LYS A 19 -5.34 -1.48 10.91
CA LYS A 19 -3.92 -1.87 11.04
C LYS A 19 -3.07 -1.28 9.92
N VAL A 20 -3.55 -1.36 8.67
CA VAL A 20 -2.86 -0.74 7.52
C VAL A 20 -2.73 0.76 7.75
N GLN A 21 -3.80 1.46 8.14
CA GLN A 21 -3.77 2.91 8.41
C GLN A 21 -2.73 3.28 9.49
N GLN A 22 -2.64 2.51 10.57
CA GLN A 22 -1.64 2.75 11.62
C GLN A 22 -0.21 2.67 11.07
N VAL A 23 0.08 1.68 10.22
CA VAL A 23 1.39 1.58 9.56
C VAL A 23 1.61 2.77 8.63
N LEU A 24 0.64 3.11 7.78
CA LEU A 24 0.79 4.24 6.84
C LEU A 24 1.00 5.58 7.57
N THR A 25 0.36 5.79 8.71
CA THR A 25 0.55 6.97 9.55
C THR A 25 1.94 6.99 10.18
N ALA A 26 2.39 5.86 10.75
CA ALA A 26 3.71 5.75 11.37
C ALA A 26 4.86 5.97 10.37
N TRP A 27 4.63 5.63 9.10
CA TRP A 27 5.62 5.74 8.02
C TRP A 27 5.31 6.87 7.03
N GLY A 28 4.46 7.83 7.41
CA GLY A 28 3.96 8.89 6.52
C GLY A 28 5.05 9.72 5.84
N CYS A 29 6.19 9.93 6.51
CA CYS A 29 7.34 10.66 5.95
C CYS A 29 7.99 9.97 4.73
N LEU A 30 7.75 8.67 4.54
CA LEU A 30 8.24 7.92 3.38
C LEU A 30 7.22 7.86 2.23
N ILE A 31 6.00 8.37 2.43
CA ILE A 31 4.92 8.25 1.46
C ILE A 31 4.80 9.58 0.71
N LYS A 32 5.22 9.56 -0.55
CA LYS A 32 5.13 10.74 -1.43
C LYS A 32 3.75 10.89 -2.04
N THR A 33 3.07 9.79 -2.29
CA THR A 33 1.70 9.79 -2.81
C THR A 33 0.94 8.61 -2.21
N ARG A 34 -0.32 8.84 -1.89
CA ARG A 34 -1.23 7.83 -1.34
C ARG A 34 -2.57 7.91 -2.06
N LEU A 35 -2.88 6.90 -2.86
CA LEU A 35 -4.14 6.78 -3.57
C LEU A 35 -4.92 5.58 -3.02
N GLY A 36 -6.12 5.82 -2.51
CA GLY A 36 -7.07 4.75 -2.13
C GLY A 36 -8.14 4.60 -3.20
N ILE A 37 -8.37 3.37 -3.64
CA ILE A 37 -9.39 2.98 -4.62
C ILE A 37 -10.35 2.02 -3.93
N HIS A 38 -11.64 2.33 -4.00
CA HIS A 38 -12.70 1.48 -3.48
C HIS A 38 -13.45 0.83 -4.64
N ASP A 39 -13.49 -0.50 -4.68
CA ASP A 39 -14.32 -1.24 -5.63
C ASP A 39 -15.77 -1.20 -5.13
N GLY A 40 -16.49 -0.18 -5.57
CA GLY A 40 -17.94 -0.02 -5.40
C GLY A 40 -18.60 0.09 -6.76
N ILE A 41 -18.64 -1.01 -7.51
CA ILE A 41 -19.39 -1.07 -8.76
C ILE A 41 -20.43 -2.19 -8.58
N LEU A 42 -21.66 -1.79 -8.31
CA LEU A 42 -22.90 -2.58 -8.15
C LEU A 42 -23.13 -3.18 -6.74
N GLU A 43 -24.19 -2.67 -6.10
CA GLU A 43 -25.05 -3.11 -4.96
C GLU A 43 -24.55 -4.02 -3.81
N ASN A 44 -23.40 -4.68 -3.95
CA ASN A 44 -22.70 -5.39 -2.89
C ASN A 44 -21.40 -4.64 -2.61
N CYS A 45 -21.38 -3.88 -1.50
CA CYS A 45 -20.15 -3.30 -0.97
C CYS A 45 -19.08 -4.39 -0.90
N SER A 46 -18.04 -4.31 -1.74
CA SER A 46 -16.93 -5.24 -1.62
C SER A 46 -16.20 -4.92 -0.32
N ASP A 47 -15.92 -5.96 0.49
CA ASP A 47 -15.09 -5.83 1.69
C ASP A 47 -13.59 -5.68 1.36
N GLN A 48 -13.29 -5.27 0.12
CA GLN A 48 -11.96 -5.13 -0.44
C GLN A 48 -11.64 -3.67 -0.79
N GLY A 49 -10.36 -3.34 -0.78
CA GLY A 49 -9.88 -2.01 -1.16
C GLY A 49 -8.44 -2.06 -1.65
N LEU A 50 -8.11 -1.21 -2.60
CA LEU A 50 -6.77 -1.09 -3.16
C LEU A 50 -6.16 0.24 -2.69
N VAL A 51 -4.92 0.18 -2.21
CA VAL A 51 -4.11 1.36 -1.89
C VAL A 51 -2.82 1.29 -2.71
N ILE A 52 -2.49 2.40 -3.35
CA ILE A 52 -1.27 2.57 -4.15
C ILE A 52 -0.45 3.68 -3.53
N LEU A 53 0.82 3.40 -3.23
CA LEU A 53 1.75 4.35 -2.65
C LEU A 53 2.95 4.58 -3.56
N GLU A 54 3.34 5.83 -3.79
CA GLU A 54 4.71 6.15 -4.22
C GLU A 54 5.56 6.36 -2.98
N LEU A 55 6.66 5.60 -2.85
CA LEU A 55 7.54 5.67 -1.69
C LEU A 55 8.82 6.47 -1.99
N TYR A 56 9.27 7.24 -1.01
CA TYR A 56 10.53 7.95 -0.97
C TYR A 56 11.42 7.42 0.17
N GLY A 57 12.72 7.75 0.13
CA GLY A 57 13.71 7.29 1.11
C GLY A 57 14.63 6.19 0.57
N THR A 58 15.38 5.55 1.48
CA THR A 58 16.35 4.50 1.14
C THR A 58 15.65 3.19 0.75
N ARG A 59 16.38 2.27 0.11
CA ARG A 59 15.85 0.95 -0.26
C ARG A 59 15.35 0.19 0.97
N GLU A 60 16.13 0.20 2.04
CA GLU A 60 15.85 -0.49 3.30
C GLU A 60 14.58 0.04 3.97
N GLN A 61 14.39 1.37 3.92
CA GLN A 61 13.19 2.02 4.44
C GLN A 61 11.94 1.59 3.66
N LYS A 62 12.01 1.54 2.33
CA LYS A 62 10.89 1.11 1.48
C LYS A 62 10.53 -0.36 1.68
N GLU A 63 11.55 -1.22 1.78
CA GLU A 63 11.38 -2.65 2.07
C GLU A 63 10.78 -2.88 3.46
N GLU A 64 11.19 -2.09 4.46
CA GLU A 64 10.62 -2.19 5.81
C GLU A 64 9.13 -1.85 5.83
N VAL A 65 8.70 -0.79 5.16
CA VAL A 65 7.27 -0.46 5.02
C VAL A 65 6.53 -1.60 4.34
N ALA A 66 7.06 -2.13 3.24
CA ALA A 66 6.44 -3.25 2.52
C ALA A 66 6.30 -4.50 3.39
N ARG A 67 7.33 -4.85 4.16
CA ARG A 67 7.30 -5.99 5.11
C ARG A 67 6.24 -5.78 6.18
N LYS A 68 6.19 -4.60 6.82
CA LYS A 68 5.20 -4.27 7.86
C LYS A 68 3.77 -4.38 7.37
N ILE A 69 3.51 -4.02 6.10
CA ILE A 69 2.20 -4.20 5.48
C ILE A 69 1.91 -5.68 5.20
N SER A 70 2.88 -6.42 4.66
CA SER A 70 2.68 -7.82 4.23
C SER A 70 2.34 -8.80 5.36
N VAL A 71 2.73 -8.48 6.60
CA VAL A 71 2.46 -9.33 7.78
C VAL A 71 1.07 -9.10 8.37
N ILE A 72 0.31 -8.12 7.88
CA ILE A 72 -1.05 -7.86 8.34
C ILE A 72 -1.98 -8.94 7.77
N PRO A 73 -2.69 -9.71 8.60
CA PRO A 73 -3.64 -10.71 8.12
C PRO A 73 -4.71 -10.08 7.22
N GLY A 74 -5.05 -10.75 6.12
CA GLY A 74 -6.04 -10.25 5.16
C GLY A 74 -5.51 -9.15 4.22
N VAL A 75 -4.19 -8.92 4.19
CA VAL A 75 -3.56 -7.96 3.28
C VAL A 75 -2.60 -8.69 2.33
N SER A 76 -2.61 -8.28 1.07
CA SER A 76 -1.61 -8.66 0.06
C SER A 76 -0.89 -7.40 -0.40
N SER A 77 0.43 -7.45 -0.55
CA SER A 77 1.20 -6.30 -0.98
C SER A 77 2.31 -6.65 -1.96
N LYS A 78 2.59 -5.77 -2.92
CA LYS A 78 3.70 -5.89 -3.86
C LYS A 78 4.48 -4.58 -3.96
N LEU A 79 5.80 -4.66 -3.77
CA LEU A 79 6.73 -3.57 -4.02
C LEU A 79 7.24 -3.70 -5.46
N VAL A 80 7.14 -2.63 -6.23
CA VAL A 80 7.50 -2.58 -7.66
C VAL A 80 8.42 -1.40 -7.90
N ASP A 81 9.54 -1.63 -8.56
CA ASP A 81 10.40 -0.55 -9.05
C ASP A 81 10.17 -0.34 -10.54
N LEU A 82 9.98 0.91 -10.92
CA LEU A 82 9.79 1.35 -12.29
C LEU A 82 11.00 2.18 -12.71
N LYS A 83 11.59 1.84 -13.85
CA LYS A 83 12.71 2.53 -14.48
C LYS A 83 12.37 2.77 -15.94
N LEU A 84 12.70 3.95 -16.46
CA LEU A 84 12.69 4.19 -17.90
C LEU A 84 14.02 3.70 -18.46
N GLU A 85 13.96 2.93 -19.56
CA GLU A 85 15.13 2.67 -20.40
C GLU A 85 15.46 3.96 -21.17
N GLU A 86 16.74 4.28 -21.28
CA GLU A 86 17.23 5.44 -22.04
C GLU A 86 17.15 5.20 -23.56
#